data_AF-A0A7X8AMB9-F1
#
_entry.id   AF-A0A7X8AMB9-F1
#
_cell.length_a   1.000
_cell.length_b   1.000
_cell.length_c   1.000
_cell.angle_alpha   90.00
_cell.angle_beta   90.00
_cell.angle_gamma   90.00
#
_symmetry.space_group_name_H-M   'P 1'
#
loop_
_entity.id
_entity.type
_entity.pdbx_description
1 polymer ?
#
loop_
_entity_poly.entity_id
_entity_poly.type
_entity_poly.pdbx_seq_one_letter_code
_entity_poly.pdbx_strand_id
1 'polypeptide(L)'
;MILLDTISKSVAGVPHPRSKTDWAAVRAPLFQAFNVKSIEAQMQGTVCCGIMDEDGILRIRPTRNEGAREGFVPVPGREICIASNASPPEIGAALIQGFTWCADSDFVIRRSRS
;
A
#
# COMPACT_ATOMS: atom_id res chain seq x y z
N MET A 1 8.50 -17.00 1.51
CA MET A 1 8.45 -15.52 1.54
C MET A 1 7.00 -15.09 1.47
N ILE A 2 6.52 -14.24 2.39
CA ILE A 2 5.08 -13.93 2.55
C ILE A 2 4.49 -13.25 1.31
N LEU A 3 5.23 -12.35 0.64
CA LEU A 3 4.70 -11.62 -0.52
C LEU A 3 4.40 -12.52 -1.72
N LEU A 4 5.34 -13.38 -2.12
CA LEU A 4 5.16 -14.31 -3.25
C LEU A 4 3.96 -15.25 -3.02
N ASP A 5 3.82 -15.76 -1.80
CA ASP A 5 2.66 -16.56 -1.41
C ASP A 5 1.35 -15.76 -1.50
N THR A 6 1.36 -14.51 -1.05
CA THR A 6 0.19 -13.61 -1.12
C THR A 6 -0.23 -13.32 -2.56
N ILE A 7 0.73 -12.98 -3.44
CA ILE A 7 0.46 -12.72 -4.86
C ILE A 7 -0.11 -13.96 -5.54
N SER A 8 0.44 -15.14 -5.26
CA SER A 8 -0.05 -16.40 -5.83
C SER A 8 -1.50 -16.75 -5.45
N LYS A 9 -2.01 -16.16 -4.37
CA LYS A 9 -3.39 -16.31 -3.87
C LYS A 9 -4.30 -15.16 -4.28
N SER A 10 -3.79 -14.19 -5.03
CA SER A 10 -4.58 -13.06 -5.54
C SER A 10 -5.66 -13.56 -6.48
N VAL A 11 -6.87 -13.02 -6.36
CA VAL A 11 -8.02 -13.39 -7.18
C VAL A 11 -8.73 -12.15 -7.70
N ALA A 12 -9.18 -12.21 -8.95
CA ALA A 12 -9.99 -11.17 -9.57
C ALA A 12 -11.49 -11.39 -9.28
N GLY A 13 -12.29 -10.33 -9.44
CA GLY A 13 -13.76 -10.43 -9.33
C GLY A 13 -14.29 -10.52 -7.89
N VAL A 14 -13.47 -10.20 -6.88
CA VAL A 14 -13.93 -10.12 -5.49
C VAL A 14 -15.02 -9.04 -5.39
N PRO A 15 -16.21 -9.35 -4.84
CA PRO A 15 -17.28 -8.36 -4.70
C PRO A 15 -16.81 -7.14 -3.89
N HIS A 16 -16.89 -5.97 -4.50
CA HIS A 16 -16.54 -4.72 -3.82
C HIS A 16 -17.61 -4.37 -2.78
N PRO A 17 -17.24 -4.06 -1.53
CA PRO A 17 -18.18 -3.62 -0.50
C PRO A 17 -18.98 -2.39 -0.98
N ARG A 18 -20.30 -2.41 -0.84
CA ARG A 18 -21.19 -1.37 -1.40
C ARG A 18 -21.67 -0.37 -0.36
N SER A 19 -21.62 -0.74 0.91
CA SER A 19 -22.13 0.06 2.03
C SER A 19 -21.07 0.35 3.09
N LYS A 20 -21.34 1.35 3.95
CA LYS A 20 -20.51 1.61 5.14
C LYS A 20 -20.45 0.40 6.08
N THR A 21 -21.56 -0.34 6.20
CA THR A 21 -21.66 -1.54 7.04
C THR A 21 -20.77 -2.66 6.50
N ASP A 22 -20.77 -2.87 5.18
CA ASP A 22 -19.92 -3.88 4.53
C ASP A 22 -18.44 -3.57 4.80
N TRP A 23 -18.04 -2.30 4.64
CA TRP A 23 -16.68 -1.85 4.92
C TRP A 23 -16.31 -1.94 6.40
N ALA A 24 -17.26 -1.78 7.32
CA ALA A 24 -17.03 -1.98 8.74
C ALA A 24 -16.76 -3.46 9.05
N ALA A 25 -17.53 -4.38 8.45
CA ALA A 25 -17.34 -5.81 8.62
C ALA A 25 -15.98 -6.30 8.09
N VAL A 26 -15.54 -5.79 6.93
CA VAL A 26 -14.22 -6.12 6.36
C VAL A 26 -13.07 -5.65 7.26
N ARG A 27 -13.21 -4.51 7.92
CA ARG A 27 -12.13 -3.91 8.74
C ARG A 27 -12.15 -4.33 10.20
N ALA A 28 -13.28 -4.80 10.73
CA ALA A 28 -13.41 -5.16 12.14
C ALA A 28 -12.35 -6.16 12.63
N PRO A 29 -12.00 -7.23 11.89
CA PRO A 29 -10.94 -8.14 12.31
C PRO A 29 -9.58 -7.45 12.45
N LEU A 30 -9.25 -6.54 11.53
CA LEU A 30 -8.01 -5.76 11.59
C LEU A 30 -7.99 -4.83 12.82
N PHE A 31 -9.09 -4.14 13.06
CA PHE A 31 -9.19 -3.19 14.17
C PHE A 31 -9.10 -3.90 15.52
N GLN A 32 -9.73 -5.07 15.63
CA GLN A 32 -9.65 -5.93 16.82
C GLN A 32 -8.23 -6.46 17.04
N ALA A 33 -7.58 -6.97 15.99
CA ALA A 33 -6.23 -7.54 16.08
C ALA A 33 -5.18 -6.51 16.53
N PHE A 34 -5.31 -5.25 16.10
CA PHE A 34 -4.36 -4.19 16.41
C PHE A 34 -4.85 -3.18 17.46
N ASN A 35 -5.98 -3.46 18.11
CA ASN A 35 -6.63 -2.57 19.10
C ASN A 35 -6.81 -1.12 18.61
N VAL A 36 -7.18 -0.97 17.33
CA VAL A 36 -7.39 0.33 16.68
C VAL A 36 -8.87 0.70 16.80
N LYS A 37 -9.15 1.92 17.30
CA LYS A 37 -10.51 2.34 17.64
C LYS A 37 -11.25 3.06 16.51
N SER A 38 -10.54 3.57 15.51
CA SER A 38 -11.13 4.30 14.39
C SER A 38 -10.25 4.27 13.15
N ILE A 39 -10.81 4.67 12.00
CA ILE A 39 -10.07 4.76 10.73
C ILE A 39 -9.02 5.86 10.83
N GLU A 40 -9.33 6.97 11.51
CA GLU A 40 -8.38 8.05 11.77
C GLU A 40 -7.18 7.55 12.55
N ALA A 41 -7.41 6.76 13.60
CA ALA A 41 -6.35 6.13 14.38
C ALA A 41 -5.54 5.12 13.54
N GLN A 42 -6.21 4.37 12.65
CA GLN A 42 -5.51 3.49 11.72
C GLN A 42 -4.60 4.27 10.77
N MET A 43 -5.11 5.35 10.18
CA MET A 43 -4.37 6.09 9.15
C MET A 43 -3.16 6.84 9.71
N GLN A 44 -3.15 7.18 11.00
CA GLN A 44 -1.99 7.81 11.63
C GLN A 44 -0.75 6.92 11.53
N GLY A 45 0.25 7.38 10.77
CA GLY A 45 1.52 6.67 10.60
C GLY A 45 1.47 5.43 9.71
N THR A 46 0.32 5.12 9.08
CA THR A 46 0.25 4.00 8.13
C THR A 46 0.98 4.36 6.84
N VAL A 47 1.86 3.46 6.41
CA VAL A 47 2.50 3.47 5.09
C VAL A 47 1.88 2.38 4.22
N CYS A 48 1.76 2.63 2.91
CA CYS A 48 1.11 1.70 2.00
C CYS A 48 1.82 1.68 0.64
N CYS A 49 2.08 0.48 0.14
CA CYS A 49 2.51 0.24 -1.23
C CYS A 49 1.44 -0.59 -1.95
N GLY A 50 1.05 -0.17 -3.16
CA GLY A 50 0.37 -1.05 -4.09
C GLY A 50 1.36 -2.04 -4.69
N ILE A 51 0.96 -3.30 -4.82
CA ILE A 51 1.79 -4.35 -5.43
C ILE A 51 0.97 -5.03 -6.51
N MET A 52 1.57 -5.21 -7.68
CA MET A 52 0.94 -5.83 -8.84
C MET A 52 1.95 -6.67 -9.60
N ASP A 53 1.54 -7.84 -10.06
CA ASP A 53 2.32 -8.70 -10.95
C ASP A 53 1.60 -8.75 -12.30
N GLU A 54 2.21 -8.16 -13.32
CA GLU A 54 1.69 -8.12 -14.68
C GLU A 54 2.79 -8.51 -15.65
N ASP A 55 2.51 -9.49 -16.52
CA ASP A 55 3.42 -9.93 -17.59
C ASP A 55 4.84 -10.29 -17.10
N GLY A 56 4.95 -10.85 -15.89
CA GLY A 56 6.24 -11.23 -15.29
C GLY A 56 7.04 -10.07 -14.71
N ILE A 57 6.40 -8.91 -14.53
CA ILE A 57 6.96 -7.72 -13.89
C ILE A 57 6.21 -7.45 -12.59
N LEU A 58 6.96 -7.49 -11.48
CA LEU A 58 6.48 -7.08 -10.17
C LEU A 58 6.64 -5.57 -10.03
N ARG A 59 5.50 -4.88 -9.97
CA ARG A 59 5.39 -3.44 -9.77
C ARG A 59 5.10 -3.13 -8.31
N ILE A 60 5.92 -2.28 -7.71
CA ILE A 60 5.72 -1.76 -6.36
C ILE A 60 5.48 -0.25 -6.50
N ARG A 61 4.28 0.18 -6.10
CA ARG A 61 3.80 1.55 -6.22
C ARG A 61 3.64 2.17 -4.83
N PRO A 62 4.62 2.96 -4.36
CA PRO A 62 4.51 3.70 -3.12
C PRO A 62 3.34 4.68 -3.15
N THR A 63 2.77 4.94 -1.97
CA THR A 63 1.70 5.92 -1.82
C THR A 63 2.02 6.91 -0.68
N ARG A 64 1.51 8.13 -0.82
CA ARG A 64 1.42 9.11 0.25
C ARG A 64 0.08 8.94 0.96
N ASN A 65 0.11 8.97 2.27
CA ASN A 65 -1.07 8.92 3.12
C ASN A 65 -1.62 10.34 3.33
N GLU A 66 -2.81 10.60 2.81
CA GLU A 66 -3.55 11.87 2.90
C GLU A 66 -4.62 11.83 4.02
N GLY A 67 -4.56 10.83 4.89
CA GLY A 67 -5.46 10.65 6.04
C GLY A 67 -6.77 9.92 5.70
N ALA A 68 -7.66 9.82 6.69
CA ALA A 68 -8.85 8.98 6.63
C ALA A 68 -9.89 9.37 5.55
N ARG A 69 -9.85 10.62 5.08
CA ARG A 69 -10.78 11.13 4.08
C ARG A 69 -10.29 10.88 2.65
N GLU A 70 -9.02 11.18 2.40
CA GLU A 70 -8.42 11.17 1.06
C GLU A 70 -7.67 9.85 0.76
N GLY A 71 -7.26 9.13 1.81
CA GLY A 71 -6.67 7.80 1.71
C GLY A 71 -5.22 7.82 1.20
N PHE A 72 -4.90 6.89 0.30
CA PHE A 72 -3.55 6.67 -0.20
C PHE A 72 -3.45 7.09 -1.67
N VAL A 73 -2.56 8.05 -1.96
CA VAL A 73 -2.36 8.59 -3.32
C VAL A 73 -0.98 8.14 -3.83
N PRO A 74 -0.87 7.59 -5.05
CA PRO A 74 0.43 7.20 -5.61
C PRO A 74 1.47 8.32 -5.58
N VAL A 75 2.72 7.99 -5.26
CA VAL A 75 3.84 8.94 -5.36
C VAL A 75 4.31 9.02 -6.81
N PRO A 76 4.16 10.17 -7.51
CA PRO A 76 4.48 10.26 -8.92
C PRO A 76 5.96 9.96 -9.20
N GLY A 77 6.21 9.15 -10.23
CA GLY A 77 7.57 8.83 -10.67
C GLY A 77 8.38 7.94 -9.74
N ARG A 78 7.77 7.35 -8.70
CA ARG A 78 8.44 6.46 -7.74
C ARG A 78 7.97 5.00 -7.81
N GLU A 79 7.55 4.52 -9.00
CA GLU A 79 7.24 3.11 -9.19
C GLU A 79 8.53 2.29 -9.35
N ILE A 80 8.63 1.17 -8.62
CA ILE A 80 9.74 0.21 -8.75
C ILE A 80 9.24 -0.96 -9.58
N CYS A 81 9.99 -1.33 -10.60
CA CYS A 81 9.72 -2.51 -11.42
C CYS A 81 10.90 -3.47 -11.29
N ILE A 82 10.62 -4.71 -10.88
CA ILE A 82 11.58 -5.81 -10.87
C ILE A 82 10.96 -7.03 -11.54
N ALA A 83 11.78 -7.99 -11.96
CA ALA A 83 11.27 -9.24 -12.51
C ALA A 83 10.47 -10.01 -11.43
N SER A 84 9.34 -10.61 -11.79
CA SER A 84 8.51 -11.36 -10.83
C SER A 84 9.19 -12.63 -10.31
N ASN A 85 10.20 -13.12 -11.03
CA ASN A 85 11.06 -14.23 -10.60
C ASN A 85 12.35 -13.77 -9.90
N ALA A 86 12.48 -12.48 -9.54
CA ALA A 86 13.59 -11.99 -8.76
C ALA A 86 13.73 -12.76 -7.43
N SER A 87 14.95 -12.78 -6.91
CA SER A 87 15.24 -13.51 -5.67
C SER A 87 14.53 -12.86 -4.47
N PRO A 88 14.23 -13.62 -3.40
CA PRO A 88 13.61 -13.07 -2.20
C PRO A 88 14.34 -11.84 -1.60
N PRO A 89 15.68 -11.79 -1.56
CA PRO A 89 16.40 -10.60 -1.11
C PRO A 89 16.17 -9.36 -2.00
N GLU A 90 16.13 -9.53 -3.33
CA GLU A 90 15.87 -8.42 -4.27
C GLU A 90 14.45 -7.87 -4.10
N ILE A 91 13.46 -8.76 -3.96
CA ILE A 91 12.08 -8.37 -3.70
C ILE A 91 11.98 -7.66 -2.34
N GLY A 92 12.65 -8.18 -1.31
CA GLY A 92 12.73 -7.53 0.00
C GLY A 92 13.33 -6.13 -0.06
N ALA A 93 14.44 -5.96 -0.79
CA ALA A 93 15.08 -4.65 -0.96
C ALA A 93 14.17 -3.65 -1.68
N ALA A 94 13.48 -4.08 -2.74
CA ALA A 94 12.54 -3.25 -3.47
C ALA A 94 11.34 -2.82 -2.61
N LEU A 95 10.81 -3.71 -1.76
CA LEU A 95 9.75 -3.36 -0.81
C LEU A 95 10.20 -2.33 0.22
N ILE A 96 11.38 -2.53 0.82
CA ILE A 96 11.95 -1.59 1.79
C ILE A 96 12.10 -0.20 1.15
N GLN A 97 12.66 -0.14 -0.06
CA GLN A 97 12.78 1.12 -0.80
C GLN A 97 11.41 1.77 -1.06
N GLY A 98 10.41 0.99 -1.46
CA GLY A 98 9.05 1.48 -1.63
C GLY A 98 8.45 2.06 -0.36
N PHE A 99 8.64 1.40 0.79
CA PHE A 99 8.18 1.91 2.09
C PHE A 99 8.93 3.17 2.52
N THR A 100 10.24 3.28 2.27
CA THR A 100 11.00 4.51 2.51
C THR A 100 10.38 5.67 1.74
N TRP A 101 9.98 5.47 0.48
CA TRP A 101 9.33 6.51 -0.31
C TRP A 101 7.90 6.85 0.13
N CYS A 102 7.20 5.96 0.84
CA CYS A 102 5.92 6.27 1.46
C CYS A 102 6.09 7.15 2.71
N ALA A 103 7.14 6.90 3.49
CA ALA A 103 7.44 7.64 4.72
C ALA A 103 8.08 9.01 4.46
N ASP A 104 8.67 9.19 3.27
CA ASP A 104 9.32 10.42 2.84
C ASP A 104 8.28 11.54 2.64
N SER A 105 8.12 12.36 3.70
CA SER A 105 7.13 13.44 3.81
C SER A 105 7.54 14.70 3.02
N ASP A 106 8.75 14.73 2.47
CA ASP A 106 9.40 15.94 1.93
C ASP A 106 8.89 16.38 0.55
N PHE A 107 7.98 15.64 -0.08
CA PHE A 107 7.36 16.09 -1.34
C PHE A 107 6.37 17.25 -1.13
N VAL A 108 6.00 17.57 0.11
CA VAL A 108 4.95 18.55 0.45
C VAL A 108 5.45 20.01 0.58
N ILE A 109 6.76 20.29 0.60
CA ILE A 109 7.28 21.67 0.89
C ILE A 109 8.23 22.24 -0.19
N ARG A 110 7.99 22.01 -1.49
CA ARG A 110 8.80 22.70 -2.54
C ARG A 110 8.02 23.21 -3.78
N ARG A 111 6.70 23.40 -3.71
CA ARG A 111 5.91 23.97 -4.84
C ARG A 111 4.98 25.13 -4.47
N SER A 112 5.45 26.07 -3.65
CA SER A 112 4.76 27.36 -3.47
C SER A 112 5.70 28.48 -3.03
N ARG A 113 6.70 28.79 -3.85
CA ARG A 113 7.38 30.10 -3.90
C ARG A 113 7.85 30.35 -5.34
N SER A 114 7.00 30.97 -6.13
CA SER A 114 7.32 31.68 -7.36
C SER A 114 6.43 32.91 -7.43
#